data_AF-A0A1L7GTA7-F1
#
_entry.id   AF-A0A1L7GTA7-F1
#
_cell.length_a   1.000
_cell.length_b   1.000
_cell.length_c   1.000
_cell.angle_alpha   90.00
_cell.angle_beta   90.00
_cell.angle_gamma   90.00
#
_symmetry.space_group_name_H-M   'P 1'
#
loop_
_entity.id
_entity.type
_entity.pdbx_description
1 polymer ?
#
loop_
_entity_poly.entity_id
_entity_poly.type
_entity_poly.pdbx_seq_one_letter_code
_entity_poly.pdbx_strand_id
1 'polypeptide(L)'
;MVIEMTIVLFIISLLILIIVPNLGAQRKHATSVNQEALVNMIQNQVELYHDDTGDVPTDLSQLEKGNYLTAKQVRQASRENITLQNGQAVVQ
;
A
#
# COMPACT_ATOMS: atom_id res chain seq x y z
N MET A 1 -39.66 -26.18 16.22
CA MET A 1 -38.77 -25.05 16.56
C MET A 1 -37.30 -25.32 16.24
N VAL A 2 -36.74 -26.51 16.49
CA VAL A 2 -35.31 -26.79 16.18
C VAL A 2 -34.97 -26.68 14.69
N ILE A 3 -35.79 -27.27 13.81
CA ILE A 3 -35.57 -27.24 12.35
C ILE A 3 -35.53 -25.81 11.80
N GLU A 4 -36.35 -24.91 12.36
CA GLU A 4 -36.42 -23.51 11.98
C GLU A 4 -35.08 -22.80 12.25
N MET A 5 -34.55 -22.96 13.46
CA MET A 5 -33.25 -22.40 13.82
C MET A 5 -32.10 -23.03 13.04
N THR A 6 -32.17 -24.33 12.72
CA THR A 6 -31.17 -25.02 11.89
C THR A 6 -31.11 -24.46 10.48
N ILE A 7 -32.25 -24.23 9.83
CA ILE A 7 -32.30 -23.67 8.47
C ILE A 7 -31.77 -22.23 8.48
N VAL A 8 -32.08 -21.43 9.50
CA VAL A 8 -31.56 -20.07 9.64
C VAL A 8 -30.03 -20.07 9.74
N LEU A 9 -29.46 -20.91 10.60
CA LEU A 9 -28.00 -21.03 10.74
C LEU A 9 -27.33 -21.57 9.47
N PHE A 10 -28.00 -22.46 8.74
CA PHE A 10 -27.51 -22.94 7.45
C PHE A 10 -27.39 -21.81 6.43
N ILE A 11 -28.43 -20.97 6.31
CA ILE A 11 -28.42 -19.81 5.39
C ILE A 11 -27.35 -18.79 5.81
N ILE A 12 -27.24 -18.46 7.11
CA ILE A 12 -26.21 -17.54 7.61
C ILE A 12 -24.81 -18.07 7.27
N SER A 13 -24.58 -19.38 7.40
CA SER A 13 -23.30 -20.02 7.07
C SER A 13 -22.95 -19.86 5.59
N LEU A 14 -23.94 -20.02 4.69
CA LEU A 14 -23.75 -19.78 3.25
C LEU A 14 -23.43 -18.31 2.94
N LEU A 15 -24.09 -17.37 3.61
CA LEU A 15 -23.81 -15.94 3.44
C LEU A 15 -22.40 -15.58 3.91
N ILE A 16 -21.97 -16.08 5.07
CA ILE A 16 -20.61 -15.86 5.59
C ILE A 16 -19.57 -16.42 4.61
N LEU A 17 -19.83 -17.61 4.05
CA LEU A 17 -18.93 -18.24 3.06
C LEU A 17 -18.72 -17.37 1.82
N ILE A 18 -19.71 -16.58 1.40
CA ILE A 18 -19.60 -15.65 0.27
C ILE A 18 -18.95 -14.33 0.69
N ILE A 19 -19.32 -13.79 1.86
CA ILE A 19 -18.87 -12.47 2.33
C ILE A 19 -17.39 -12.46 2.70
N VAL A 20 -16.91 -13.48 3.41
CA VAL A 20 -15.51 -13.55 3.89
C VAL A 20 -14.49 -13.47 2.75
N PRO A 21 -14.55 -14.29 1.68
CA PRO A 21 -13.59 -14.19 0.59
C PRO A 21 -13.71 -12.86 -0.18
N ASN A 22 -14.93 -12.34 -0.36
CA ASN A 22 -15.14 -11.04 -1.01
C ASN A 22 -14.52 -9.90 -0.20
N LEU A 23 -14.68 -9.90 1.12
CA LEU A 23 -14.05 -8.93 2.02
C LEU A 23 -12.53 -9.03 2.01
N GLY A 24 -11.99 -10.25 1.99
CA GLY A 24 -10.55 -10.49 1.86
C GLY A 24 -9.98 -9.92 0.56
N ALA A 25 -10.66 -10.17 -0.57
CA ALA A 25 -10.28 -9.63 -1.87
C ALA A 25 -10.32 -8.10 -1.91
N GLN A 26 -11.37 -7.48 -1.36
CA GLN A 26 -11.49 -6.02 -1.29
C GLN A 26 -10.39 -5.39 -0.44
N ARG A 27 -10.06 -5.99 0.71
CA ARG A 27 -8.94 -5.53 1.55
C ARG A 27 -7.62 -5.62 0.80
N LYS A 28 -7.34 -6.74 0.12
CA LYS A 28 -6.12 -6.91 -0.67
C LYS A 28 -6.03 -5.89 -1.80
N HIS A 29 -7.13 -5.62 -2.49
CA HIS A 29 -7.20 -4.61 -3.54
C HIS A 29 -6.92 -3.20 -2.98
N ALA A 30 -7.56 -2.84 -1.86
CA ALA A 30 -7.30 -1.57 -1.19
C ALA A 30 -5.83 -1.41 -0.76
N THR A 31 -5.20 -2.47 -0.23
CA THR A 31 -3.76 -2.45 0.09
C THR A 31 -2.91 -2.22 -1.15
N SER A 32 -3.20 -2.92 -2.26
CA SER A 32 -2.47 -2.75 -3.52
C SER A 32 -2.56 -1.32 -4.06
N VAL A 33 -3.77 -0.73 -4.05
CA VAL A 33 -3.98 0.66 -4.52
C VAL A 33 -3.24 1.66 -3.63
N ASN A 34 -3.24 1.45 -2.31
CA ASN A 34 -2.47 2.30 -1.39
C ASN A 34 -0.96 2.19 -1.62
N GLN A 35 -0.46 0.98 -1.89
CA GLN A 35 0.96 0.75 -2.19
C GLN A 35 1.36 1.46 -3.49
N GLU A 36 0.56 1.33 -4.55
CA GLU A 36 0.79 2.02 -5.82
C GLU A 36 0.77 3.55 -5.66
N ALA A 37 -0.20 4.08 -4.90
CA ALA A 37 -0.25 5.51 -4.61
C ALA A 37 0.98 6.00 -3.84
N LEU A 38 1.51 5.20 -2.92
CA LEU A 38 2.73 5.52 -2.19
C LEU A 38 3.97 5.54 -3.10
N VAL A 39 4.08 4.56 -4.02
CA VAL A 39 5.14 4.54 -5.04
C VAL A 39 5.09 5.80 -5.90
N ASN A 40 3.91 6.14 -6.42
CA ASN A 40 3.74 7.35 -7.26
C ASN A 40 4.06 8.63 -6.49
N MET A 41 3.65 8.73 -5.22
CA MET A 41 4.00 9.87 -4.38
C MET A 41 5.52 10.00 -4.21
N ILE A 42 6.21 8.90 -3.91
CA ILE A 42 7.67 8.89 -3.76
C ILE A 42 8.34 9.24 -5.10
N GLN A 43 7.82 8.74 -6.22
CA GLN A 43 8.31 9.09 -7.55
C GLN A 43 8.24 10.59 -7.82
N ASN A 44 7.11 11.23 -7.49
CA ASN A 44 6.98 12.68 -7.61
C ASN A 44 8.01 13.41 -6.72
N GLN A 45 8.32 12.89 -5.53
CA GLN A 45 9.35 13.47 -4.68
C GLN A 45 10.77 13.29 -5.24
N VAL A 46 11.02 12.19 -5.95
CA VAL A 46 12.27 11.98 -6.68
C VAL A 46 12.41 13.00 -7.81
N GLU A 47 11.34 13.23 -8.57
CA GLU A 47 11.31 14.24 -9.65
C GLU A 47 11.54 15.65 -9.10
N LEU A 48 10.88 16.03 -8.00
CA LEU A 48 11.10 17.31 -7.36
C LEU A 48 12.54 17.49 -6.86
N TYR A 49 13.13 16.44 -6.26
CA TYR A 49 14.55 16.46 -5.88
C TYR A 49 15.44 16.69 -7.10
N HIS A 50 15.13 16.03 -8.21
CA HIS A 50 15.89 16.15 -9.44
C HIS A 50 15.80 17.56 -10.05
N ASP A 51 14.61 18.15 -10.04
CA ASP A 51 14.39 19.50 -10.54
C ASP A 51 15.12 20.56 -9.69
N ASP A 52 15.17 20.38 -8.37
CA ASP A 52 15.80 21.33 -7.45
C ASP A 52 17.33 21.22 -7.41
N THR A 53 17.87 19.99 -7.52
CA THR A 53 19.31 19.73 -7.30
C THR A 53 20.07 19.43 -8.59
N GLY A 54 19.39 19.03 -9.66
CA GLY A 54 20.00 18.51 -10.89
C GLY A 54 20.50 17.07 -10.78
N ASP A 55 20.44 16.46 -9.59
CA ASP A 55 20.91 15.10 -9.30
C ASP A 55 19.74 14.14 -9.08
N VAL A 56 19.97 12.83 -9.23
CA VAL A 56 18.96 11.81 -8.93
C VAL A 56 19.24 11.21 -7.56
N PRO A 57 18.24 11.10 -6.66
CA PRO A 57 18.44 10.52 -5.34
C PRO A 57 18.77 9.02 -5.45
N THR A 58 19.83 8.59 -4.78
CA THR A 58 20.28 7.20 -4.70
C THR A 58 19.48 6.36 -3.73
N ASP A 59 18.89 6.99 -2.71
CA ASP A 59 18.15 6.31 -1.65
C ASP A 59 17.09 7.23 -1.01
N LEU A 60 16.14 6.63 -0.30
CA LEU A 60 15.06 7.35 0.37
C LEU A 60 15.56 8.27 1.50
N SER A 61 16.76 8.04 2.04
CA SER A 61 17.33 8.90 3.08
C SER A 61 17.83 10.23 2.53
N GLN A 62 18.21 10.31 1.25
CA GLN A 62 18.47 11.60 0.59
C GLN A 62 17.21 12.44 0.47
N LEU A 63 16.08 11.81 0.12
CA LEU A 63 14.77 12.48 0.10
C LEU A 63 14.32 12.91 1.50
N GLU A 64 14.62 12.14 2.54
CA GLU A 64 14.34 12.52 3.94
C GLU A 64 15.18 13.72 4.39
N LYS A 65 16.50 13.69 4.12
CA LYS A 65 17.42 14.78 4.46
C LYS A 65 17.09 16.07 3.71
N GLY A 66 16.66 15.94 2.46
CA GLY A 66 16.19 17.06 1.63
C GLY A 66 14.78 17.54 1.99
N ASN A 67 14.12 16.95 3.00
CA ASN A 67 12.77 17.30 3.44
C ASN A 67 11.66 17.04 2.38
N TYR A 68 11.96 16.27 1.33
CA TYR A 68 10.99 15.81 0.33
C TYR A 68 10.11 14.68 0.86
N LEU A 69 10.64 13.86 1.78
CA LEU A 69 9.89 12.85 2.50
C LEU A 69 9.99 13.06 4.01
N THR A 70 8.88 12.86 4.71
CA THR A 70 8.85 12.79 6.16
C THR A 70 9.36 11.44 6.66
N ALA A 71 9.89 11.40 7.89
CA ALA A 71 10.26 10.15 8.56
C ALA A 71 9.12 9.12 8.60
N LYS A 72 7.85 9.58 8.62
CA LYS A 72 6.69 8.67 8.57
C LYS A 72 6.55 8.01 7.19
N GLN A 73 6.75 8.75 6.11
CA GLN A 73 6.69 8.22 4.74
C GLN A 73 7.85 7.26 4.47
N VAL A 74 9.07 7.58 4.93
CA VAL A 74 10.24 6.69 4.81
C VAL A 74 9.98 5.37 5.56
N ARG A 75 9.48 5.45 6.80
CA ARG A 75 9.11 4.24 7.57
C ARG A 75 8.00 3.44 6.91
N GLN A 76 7.02 4.09 6.28
CA GLN A 76 5.96 3.39 5.55
C GLN A 76 6.52 2.73 4.30
N ALA A 77 7.38 3.40 3.55
CA ALA A 77 8.07 2.84 2.38
C ALA A 77 8.88 1.59 2.78
N SER A 78 9.62 1.63 3.89
CA SER A 78 10.34 0.45 4.40
C SER A 78 9.42 -0.71 4.80
N ARG A 79 8.23 -0.43 5.35
CA ARG A 79 7.24 -1.48 5.68
C ARG A 79 6.66 -2.14 4.44
N GLU A 80 6.47 -1.36 3.38
CA GLU A 80 5.93 -1.80 2.09
C GLU A 80 7.03 -2.30 1.13
N ASN A 81 8.28 -2.43 1.62
CA ASN A 81 9.48 -2.81 0.85
C ASN A 81 9.72 -1.94 -0.40
N ILE A 82 9.38 -0.65 -0.33
CA ILE A 82 9.63 0.29 -1.42
C ILE A 82 11.07 0.80 -1.32
N THR A 83 11.80 0.71 -2.43
CA THR A 83 13.18 1.16 -2.58
C THR A 83 13.32 2.03 -3.82
N LEU A 84 14.44 2.75 -3.94
CA LEU A 84 14.79 3.47 -5.16
C LEU A 84 15.75 2.61 -6.00
N GLN A 85 15.42 2.40 -7.26
CA GLN A 85 16.29 1.78 -8.25
C GLN A 85 16.44 2.72 -9.44
N ASN A 86 17.66 3.20 -9.70
CA ASN A 86 17.98 4.10 -10.82
C ASN A 86 17.06 5.34 -10.90
N GLY A 87 16.70 5.94 -9.77
CA GLY A 87 15.79 7.10 -9.73
C GLY A 87 14.30 6.75 -9.85
N GLN A 88 13.94 5.48 -9.77
CA GLN A 88 12.55 5.04 -9.76
C GLN A 88 12.16 4.39 -8.43
N ALA A 89 11.01 4.78 -7.90
CA ALA A 89 10.43 4.10 -6.75
C ALA A 89 9.83 2.75 -7.17
N VAL A 90 10.29 1.67 -6.55
CA VAL A 90 9.84 0.31 -6.87
C VAL A 90 9.56 -0.50 -5.60
N VAL A 91 8.51 -1.30 -5.64
CA VAL A 91 8.21 -2.30 -4.61
C VAL A 91 9.13 -3.50 -4.83
N GLN A 92 9.80 -3.95 -3.77
CA GLN A 92 10.65 -5.14 -3.78
C GLN A 92 9.92 -6.41 -3.37
#